data_AF-A0A436RTZ9-F1
#
_entry.id   AF-A0A436RTZ9-F1
#
_cell.length_a   1.000
_cell.length_b   1.000
_cell.length_c   1.000
_cell.angle_alpha   90.00
_cell.angle_beta   90.00
_cell.angle_gamma   90.00
#
_symmetry.space_group_name_H-M   'P 1'
#
loop_
_entity.id
_entity.type
_entity.pdbx_description
1 polymer ?
#
loop_
_entity_poly.entity_id
_entity_poly.type
_entity_poly.pdbx_seq_one_letter_code
_entity_poly.pdbx_strand_id
1 'polypeptide(L)' 'MSSTQERSETAIGTPKARTLDMKFEIVVIPVSDVDRAKSFYCGLGWRLDADFAAGDDWRVIQ' A
#
# COMPACT_ATOMS: atom_id res chain seq x y z
N MET A 1 -29.31 -40.97 -39.65
CA MET A 1 -28.09 -40.13 -39.72
C MET A 1 -28.22 -39.02 -38.70
N SER A 2 -27.17 -38.80 -37.91
CA SER A 2 -27.13 -38.02 -36.66
C SER A 2 -27.71 -36.62 -36.73
N SER A 3 -28.50 -36.28 -35.70
CA SER A 3 -28.76 -34.89 -35.31
C SER A 3 -27.56 -34.42 -34.48
N THR A 4 -26.80 -33.46 -35.00
CA THR A 4 -25.76 -32.76 -34.26
C THR A 4 -26.45 -31.73 -33.36
N GLN A 5 -26.43 -31.98 -32.05
CA GLN A 5 -26.85 -31.01 -31.05
C GLN A 5 -25.68 -30.07 -30.79
N GLU A 6 -25.78 -28.83 -31.27
CA GLU A 6 -24.83 -27.77 -30.93
C GLU A 6 -24.98 -27.45 -29.44
N ARG A 7 -24.03 -27.93 -28.65
CA ARG A 7 -23.89 -27.61 -27.24
C ARG A 7 -23.55 -26.13 -27.13
N SER A 8 -24.54 -25.31 -26.75
CA SER A 8 -24.31 -23.93 -26.36
C SER A 8 -23.41 -23.90 -25.12
N GLU A 9 -22.14 -23.63 -25.33
CA GLU A 9 -21.17 -23.41 -24.26
C GLU A 9 -21.38 -21.99 -23.73
N THR A 10 -22.07 -21.87 -22.59
CA THR A 10 -22.15 -20.61 -21.85
C THR A 10 -20.73 -20.20 -21.49
N ALA A 11 -20.16 -19.26 -22.24
CA ALA A 11 -18.89 -18.64 -21.90
C ALA A 11 -19.06 -17.99 -20.53
N ILE A 12 -18.46 -18.60 -19.50
CA ILE A 12 -18.33 -18.00 -18.18
C ILE A 12 -17.36 -16.85 -18.37
N GLY A 13 -17.89 -15.65 -18.64
CA GLY A 13 -17.09 -14.45 -18.74
C GLY A 13 -16.26 -14.31 -17.47
N THR A 14 -14.94 -14.30 -17.60
CA THR A 14 -14.03 -14.08 -16.49
C THR A 14 -14.47 -12.80 -15.76
N PRO A 15 -14.74 -12.84 -14.45
CA PRO A 15 -15.10 -11.64 -13.70
C PRO A 15 -14.01 -10.60 -13.92
N LYS A 16 -14.37 -9.48 -14.54
CA LYS A 16 -13.46 -8.34 -14.69
C LYS A 16 -13.03 -7.94 -13.29
N ALA A 17 -11.74 -8.04 -12.99
CA ALA A 17 -11.21 -7.64 -11.70
C ALA A 17 -11.69 -6.23 -11.39
N ARG A 18 -12.39 -6.06 -10.25
CA ARG A 18 -12.83 -4.74 -9.80
C ARG A 18 -11.57 -3.93 -9.54
N THR A 19 -11.40 -2.81 -10.25
CA THR A 19 -10.36 -1.83 -9.94
C THR A 19 -10.63 -1.26 -8.55
N LEU A 20 -9.74 -1.54 -7.60
CA LEU A 20 -9.75 -0.93 -6.27
C LEU A 20 -8.97 0.40 -6.34
N ASP A 21 -9.52 1.46 -5.74
CA ASP A 21 -8.84 2.75 -5.60
C ASP A 21 -7.81 2.65 -4.45
N MET A 22 -6.62 2.14 -4.77
CA MET A 22 -5.53 1.99 -3.81
C MET A 22 -4.70 3.28 -3.75
N LYS A 23 -4.54 3.84 -2.54
CA LYS A 23 -3.71 5.02 -2.28
C LYS A 23 -2.49 4.64 -1.44
N PHE A 24 -1.40 5.36 -1.66
CA PHE A 24 -0.17 5.19 -0.90
C PHE A 24 -0.21 6.11 0.32
N GLU A 25 -0.30 5.50 1.51
CA GLU A 25 -0.46 6.24 2.75
C GLU A 25 0.88 6.36 3.51
N ILE A 26 1.63 5.26 3.66
CA ILE A 26 2.81 5.20 4.54
C ILE A 26 3.88 4.25 3.96
N VAL A 27 5.15 4.59 4.20
CA VAL A 27 6.30 3.69 4.01
C VAL A 27 7.25 3.76 5.21
N VAL A 28 7.82 2.62 5.59
CA VAL A 28 8.82 2.52 6.65
C VAL A 28 10.21 2.65 6.04
N ILE A 29 11.00 3.62 6.53
CA ILE A 29 12.37 3.86 6.10
C ILE A 29 13.30 3.63 7.30
N PRO A 30 14.18 2.61 7.28
CA PRO A 30 15.14 2.39 8.36
C PRO A 30 16.23 3.46 8.32
N VAL A 31 16.51 4.07 9.47
CA VAL A 31 17.57 5.08 9.65
C VAL A 31 18.47 4.70 10.80
N SER A 32 19.74 5.08 10.72
CA SER A 32 20.71 4.83 11.80
C SER A 32 20.50 5.73 13.02
N ASP A 33 19.93 6.92 12.79
CA ASP A 33 19.75 7.97 13.79
C ASP A 33 18.44 8.70 13.49
N VAL A 34 17.48 8.56 14.42
CA VAL A 34 16.12 9.06 14.26
C VAL A 34 16.06 10.58 14.40
N ASP A 35 16.84 11.18 15.29
CA ASP A 35 16.84 12.63 15.52
C ASP A 35 17.47 13.39 14.36
N ARG A 36 18.53 12.83 13.77
CA ARG A 36 19.13 13.36 12.54
C ARG A 36 18.14 13.30 11.37
N ALA A 37 17.42 12.18 11.21
CA ALA A 37 16.42 12.03 10.16
C ALA A 37 15.26 13.03 10.33
N LYS A 38 14.72 13.15 11.55
CA LYS A 38 13.67 14.12 11.87
C LYS A 38 14.08 15.55 11.50
N SER A 39 15.27 15.96 11.92
CA SER A 39 15.80 17.31 11.64
C SER A 39 15.95 17.56 10.14
N PHE A 40 16.43 16.56 9.39
CA PHE A 40 16.56 16.64 7.94
C PHE A 40 15.20 16.83 7.25
N TYR A 41 14.21 15.99 7.55
CA TYR A 41 12.90 16.07 6.90
C TYR A 41 12.11 17.32 7.31
N CYS A 42 12.16 17.73 8.58
CA CYS A 42 11.59 19.01 9.00
C CYS A 42 12.28 20.19 8.28
N GLY A 43 13.59 20.12 8.06
CA GLY A 43 14.34 21.12 7.30
C GLY A 43 13.93 21.22 5.82
N LEU A 44 13.40 20.13 5.24
CA LEU A 44 12.81 20.11 3.90
C LEU A 44 11.40 20.72 3.86
N GLY A 45 10.87 21.18 5.00
CA GLY A 45 9.51 21.72 5.11
C GLY A 45 8.43 20.65 5.24
N TRP A 46 8.80 19.40 5.55
CA TRP A 46 7.81 18.38 5.86
C TRP A 46 7.15 18.71 7.20
N ARG A 47 5.83 18.53 7.25
CA ARG A 47 5.07 18.69 8.50
C ARG A 47 5.33 17.46 9.37
N LEU A 48 5.62 17.71 10.64
CA LEU A 48 5.67 16.66 11.66
C LEU A 48 4.25 16.46 12.19
N ASP A 49 3.70 15.29 11.92
CA ASP A 49 2.34 14.90 12.24
C ASP A 49 2.27 14.11 13.55
N ALA A 50 3.26 13.25 13.79
CA ALA A 50 3.35 12.46 15.01
C ALA A 50 4.78 12.11 15.39
N ASP A 51 5.02 12.00 16.70
CA ASP A 51 6.29 11.54 17.26
C ASP A 51 5.99 10.67 18.49
N PHE A 52 6.09 9.35 18.31
CA PHE A 52 5.84 8.37 19.35
C PHE A 52 7.09 7.53 19.59
N ALA A 53 7.58 7.52 20.84
CA ALA A 53 8.69 6.67 21.26
C ALA A 53 8.18 5.58 22.22
N ALA A 54 8.52 4.32 21.93
CA ALA A 54 8.33 3.20 22.84
C ALA A 54 9.66 2.89 23.56
N GLY A 55 10.12 3.84 24.37
CA GLY A 55 11.44 3.73 25.02
C GLY A 55 12.57 3.63 23.99
N ASP A 56 13.48 2.67 24.20
CA ASP A 56 14.64 2.42 23.32
C ASP A 56 14.36 1.39 22.20
N ASP A 57 13.15 0.83 22.12
CA ASP A 57 12.85 -0.28 21.19
C ASP A 57 12.50 0.22 19.78
N TRP A 58 11.62 1.22 19.68
CA TRP A 58 11.18 1.77 18.39
C TRP A 58 10.59 3.18 18.53
N ARG A 59 10.69 3.95 17.44
CA ARG A 59 10.11 5.29 17.33
C ARG A 59 9.40 5.45 16.00
N VAL A 60 8.20 6.00 16.03
CA VAL A 60 7.40 6.33 14.86
C VAL A 60 7.39 7.84 14.68
N ILE A 61 7.80 8.27 13.49
CA ILE A 61 7.70 9.65 13.03
C ILE A 61 6.80 9.65 11.82
N GLN A 62 5.78 10.49 11.85
CA GLN A 62 4.88 10.76 10.72
C GLN A 62 4.91 12.25 10.42
#